data_AF-A0A1E1W1I0-F1
#
_entry.id   AF-A0A1E1W1I0-F1
#
_cell.length_a   1.000
_cell.length_b   1.000
_cell.length_c   1.000
_cell.angle_alpha   90.00
_cell.angle_beta   90.00
_cell.angle_gamma   90.00
#
_symmetry.space_group_name_H-M   'P 1'
#
loop_
_entity.id
_entity.type
_entity.pdbx_description
1 polymer ?
#
loop_
_entity_poly.entity_id
_entity_poly.type
_entity_poly.pdbx_seq_one_letter_code
_entity_poly.pdbx_strand_id
1 'polypeptide(L)'
;EGLVQGYKYSPALSELYYSYLDDLYFSQHLTKSEKSEVRLFIRVVDDYLYITNSIEDAQLFLEALSNYRNVNYEKTVVNFEHEKIKVCDEITFLGYKYETKTLQVSRASNVYTGQMCYKIAFSSALENLTKFMENRIGQSGIQINSHIFNFFYNSEEIIWKHIFTTFCLSANKFCTIMAVLCEQEEMRRYFNLYKKRVTVKLSNSIIETLIKNKPAEFMFMYCINHFRYLSFKALYLCARKTPKCSGLVP
;
A
#
# COMPACT_ATOMS: atom_id res chain seq x y z
N GLU A 1 -14.19 20.92 -20.31
CA GLU A 1 -14.01 19.74 -21.20
C GLU A 1 -12.52 19.50 -21.41
N GLY A 2 -12.09 18.26 -21.61
CA GLY A 2 -10.68 17.87 -21.57
C GLY A 2 -10.39 16.62 -22.41
N LEU A 3 -9.23 16.00 -22.18
CA LEU A 3 -8.80 14.81 -22.92
C LEU A 3 -9.74 13.62 -22.67
N VAL A 4 -10.00 12.83 -23.72
CA VAL A 4 -10.89 11.66 -23.64
C VAL A 4 -10.24 10.56 -22.80
N GLN A 5 -10.94 10.07 -21.78
CA GLN A 5 -10.47 8.97 -20.94
C GLN A 5 -10.42 7.66 -21.74
N GLY A 6 -9.37 6.86 -21.51
CA GLY A 6 -9.15 5.58 -22.22
C GLY A 6 -8.47 5.72 -23.59
N TYR A 7 -8.31 6.95 -24.11
CA TYR A 7 -7.53 7.17 -25.32
C TYR A 7 -6.03 7.04 -25.04
N LYS A 8 -5.30 6.34 -25.93
CA LYS A 8 -3.92 5.90 -25.74
C LYS A 8 -2.94 7.03 -25.40
N TYR A 9 -3.13 8.22 -25.98
CA TYR A 9 -2.22 9.36 -25.78
C TYR A 9 -2.66 10.31 -24.67
N SER A 10 -3.88 10.18 -24.15
CA SER A 10 -4.40 11.07 -23.11
C SER A 10 -3.50 11.12 -21.87
N PRO A 11 -2.91 10.02 -21.36
CA PRO A 11 -2.02 10.09 -20.21
C PRO A 11 -0.80 10.98 -20.44
N ALA A 12 -0.14 10.84 -21.60
CA ALA A 12 1.07 11.61 -21.92
C ALA A 12 0.78 13.09 -22.18
N LEU A 13 -0.33 13.40 -22.87
CA LEU A 13 -0.76 14.77 -23.12
C LEU A 13 -1.22 15.46 -21.83
N SER A 14 -1.92 14.71 -20.96
CA SER A 14 -2.32 15.20 -19.64
C SER A 14 -1.10 15.52 -18.80
N GLU A 15 -0.11 14.62 -18.77
CA GLU A 15 1.14 14.84 -18.02
C GLU A 15 1.85 16.09 -18.52
N LEU A 16 2.03 16.27 -19.83
CA LEU A 16 2.66 17.46 -20.42
C LEU A 16 1.93 18.75 -20.05
N TYR A 17 0.59 18.73 -20.05
CA TYR A 17 -0.22 19.87 -19.66
C TYR A 17 -0.05 20.21 -18.17
N TYR A 18 -0.13 19.22 -17.28
CA TYR A 18 0.03 19.45 -15.85
C TYR A 18 1.46 19.84 -15.48
N SER A 19 2.49 19.30 -16.13
CA SER A 19 3.87 19.77 -15.94
C SER A 19 4.03 21.26 -16.28
N TYR A 20 3.42 21.71 -17.38
CA TYR A 20 3.43 23.14 -17.71
C TYR A 20 2.71 24.00 -16.66
N LEU A 21 1.56 23.53 -16.14
CA LEU A 21 0.85 24.23 -15.08
C LEU A 21 1.62 24.21 -13.75
N ASP A 22 2.37 23.15 -13.46
CA ASP A 22 3.21 23.10 -12.29
C ASP A 22 4.33 24.14 -12.35
N ASP A 23 4.99 24.29 -13.51
CA ASP A 23 5.98 25.34 -13.72
C ASP A 23 5.36 26.73 -13.59
N LEU A 24 4.13 26.90 -14.06
CA LEU A 24 3.43 28.19 -14.03
C LEU A 24 3.01 28.58 -12.60
N TYR A 25 2.43 27.66 -11.84
CA TYR A 25 1.80 27.97 -10.54
C TYR A 25 2.67 27.62 -9.33
N PHE A 26 3.57 26.63 -9.47
CA PHE A 26 4.39 26.12 -8.37
C PHE A 26 5.88 26.36 -8.56
N SER A 27 6.31 27.21 -9.50
CA SER A 27 7.73 27.53 -9.74
C SER A 27 8.53 27.79 -8.45
N GLN A 28 7.98 28.59 -7.52
CA GLN A 28 8.59 28.89 -6.22
C GLN A 28 8.79 27.68 -5.29
N HIS A 29 7.96 26.65 -5.43
CA HIS A 29 8.03 25.41 -4.66
C HIS A 29 8.89 24.34 -5.35
N LEU A 30 9.12 24.48 -6.67
CA LEU A 30 9.97 23.60 -7.47
C LEU A 30 11.45 24.02 -7.45
N THR A 31 11.73 25.33 -7.30
CA THR A 31 13.10 25.83 -7.17
C THR A 31 13.73 25.40 -5.85
N LYS A 32 15.03 25.04 -5.89
CA LYS A 32 15.80 24.79 -4.67
C LYS A 32 15.72 26.02 -3.76
N SER A 33 15.25 25.82 -2.52
CA SER A 33 15.28 26.89 -1.53
C SER A 33 16.73 27.31 -1.28
N GLU A 34 16.99 28.62 -1.32
CA GLU A 34 18.28 29.20 -0.91
C GLU A 34 18.48 29.08 0.61
N LYS A 35 17.39 28.87 1.34
CA LYS A 35 17.36 28.59 2.78
C LYS A 35 17.36 27.08 2.99
N SER A 36 17.89 26.60 4.12
CA SER A 36 17.88 25.18 4.53
C SER A 36 16.48 24.64 4.87
N GLU A 37 15.47 24.99 4.08
CA GLU A 37 14.09 24.56 4.23
C GLU A 37 13.88 23.21 3.55
N VAL A 38 13.20 22.31 4.24
CA VAL A 38 12.82 21.02 3.68
C VAL A 38 11.62 21.27 2.77
N ARG A 39 11.72 20.93 1.49
CA ARG A 39 10.59 20.96 0.55
C ARG A 39 10.58 19.67 -0.27
N LEU A 40 9.44 18.99 -0.25
CA LEU A 40 9.16 17.84 -1.10
C LEU A 40 7.87 18.11 -1.87
N PHE A 41 7.98 18.21 -3.18
CA PHE A 41 6.86 18.34 -4.09
C PHE A 41 6.75 17.07 -4.93
N ILE A 42 5.61 16.39 -4.83
CA ILE A 42 5.31 15.19 -5.63
C ILE A 42 3.94 15.35 -6.25
N ARG A 43 3.85 15.20 -7.58
CA ARG A 43 2.60 15.02 -8.31
C ARG A 43 2.57 13.67 -8.98
N VAL A 44 1.43 12.99 -8.93
CA VAL A 44 1.15 11.82 -9.76
C VAL A 44 -0.21 12.00 -10.40
N VAL A 45 -0.20 12.23 -11.71
CA VAL A 45 -1.40 12.57 -12.49
C VAL A 45 -2.07 13.82 -11.90
N ASP A 46 -3.16 13.65 -11.15
CA ASP A 46 -3.99 14.69 -10.55
C ASP A 46 -3.87 14.79 -9.01
N ASP A 47 -3.14 13.87 -8.38
CA ASP A 47 -2.87 13.90 -6.94
C ASP A 47 -1.56 14.63 -6.62
N TYR A 48 -1.60 15.53 -5.63
CA TYR A 48 -0.44 16.28 -5.13
C TYR A 48 -0.12 15.91 -3.68
N LEU A 49 1.17 15.80 -3.35
CA LEU A 49 1.70 15.72 -2.00
C LEU A 49 2.82 16.76 -1.85
N TYR A 50 2.62 17.69 -0.92
CA TYR A 50 3.61 18.70 -0.55
C TYR A 50 3.99 18.53 0.91
N ILE A 51 5.30 18.47 1.19
CA ILE A 51 5.84 18.39 2.56
C ILE A 51 6.85 19.52 2.74
N THR A 52 6.65 20.33 3.76
CA THR A 52 7.54 21.42 4.12
C THR A 52 7.66 21.56 5.63
N ASN A 53 8.75 22.17 6.10
CA ASN A 53 8.93 22.51 7.51
C ASN A 53 8.54 23.97 7.85
N SER A 54 8.03 24.74 6.88
CA SER A 54 7.48 26.08 7.09
C SER A 54 5.96 26.07 6.88
N ILE A 55 5.23 26.60 7.87
CA ILE A 55 3.77 26.72 7.77
C ILE A 55 3.38 27.76 6.72
N GLU A 56 4.17 28.83 6.59
CA GLU A 56 3.97 29.89 5.60
C GLU A 56 4.11 29.33 4.18
N ASP A 57 5.15 28.52 3.93
CA ASP A 57 5.36 27.86 2.65
C ASP A 57 4.26 26.83 2.34
N ALA A 58 3.73 26.13 3.35
CA ALA A 58 2.60 25.23 3.17
C ALA A 58 1.30 25.99 2.81
N GLN A 59 1.08 27.16 3.40
CA GLN A 59 -0.04 28.04 3.08
C GLN A 59 0.09 28.59 1.65
N LEU A 60 1.28 29.07 1.26
CA LEU A 60 1.57 29.53 -0.10
C LEU A 60 1.33 28.43 -1.14
N PHE A 61 1.65 27.18 -0.81
CA PHE A 61 1.34 26.04 -1.68
C PHE A 61 -0.17 25.87 -1.88
N LEU A 62 -0.98 25.98 -0.82
CA LEU A 62 -2.45 25.91 -0.93
C LEU A 62 -3.03 27.08 -1.75
N GLU A 63 -2.48 28.28 -1.58
CA GLU A 63 -2.83 29.44 -2.39
C GLU A 63 -2.49 29.22 -3.86
N ALA A 64 -1.30 28.69 -4.16
CA ALA A 64 -0.91 28.34 -5.52
C ALA A 64 -1.84 27.27 -6.12
N LEU A 65 -2.25 26.28 -5.33
CA LEU A 65 -3.19 25.23 -5.73
C LEU A 65 -4.56 25.82 -6.10
N SER A 66 -4.99 26.92 -5.49
CA SER A 66 -6.25 27.60 -5.81
C SER A 66 -6.35 28.17 -7.24
N ASN A 67 -5.21 28.28 -7.94
CA ASN A 67 -5.19 28.64 -9.36
C ASN A 67 -5.81 27.55 -10.26
N TYR A 68 -5.88 26.30 -9.78
CA TYR A 68 -6.60 25.25 -10.47
C TYR A 68 -8.11 25.40 -10.25
N ARG A 69 -8.87 25.46 -11.34
CA ARG A 69 -10.34 25.64 -11.29
C ARG A 69 -11.11 24.51 -10.62
N ASN A 70 -10.55 23.30 -10.58
CA ASN A 70 -11.26 22.06 -10.24
C ASN A 70 -10.63 21.30 -9.06
N VAL A 71 -10.02 22.00 -8.10
CA VAL A 71 -9.49 21.36 -6.89
C VAL A 71 -10.63 20.83 -6.04
N ASN A 72 -10.55 19.55 -5.65
CA ASN A 72 -11.49 18.97 -4.72
C ASN A 72 -11.03 19.23 -3.27
N TYR A 73 -11.45 20.37 -2.72
CA TYR A 73 -11.11 20.75 -1.34
C TYR A 73 -11.69 19.79 -0.28
N GLU A 74 -12.78 19.08 -0.56
CA GLU A 74 -13.33 18.06 0.34
C GLU A 74 -12.39 16.86 0.52
N LYS A 75 -11.59 16.56 -0.52
CA LYS A 75 -10.56 15.52 -0.48
C LYS A 75 -9.19 16.04 -0.03
N THR A 76 -9.02 17.35 0.07
CA THR A 76 -7.75 17.95 0.49
C THR A 76 -7.59 17.78 1.99
N VAL A 77 -6.39 17.39 2.43
CA VAL A 77 -6.06 17.15 3.84
C VAL A 77 -4.75 17.86 4.16
N VAL A 78 -4.73 18.54 5.30
CA VAL A 78 -3.55 19.24 5.83
C VAL A 78 -3.32 18.84 7.28
N ASN A 79 -2.12 19.07 7.82
CA ASN A 79 -1.78 18.79 9.22
C ASN A 79 -1.62 20.06 10.08
N PHE A 80 -2.09 21.20 9.59
CA PHE A 80 -2.11 22.48 10.31
C PHE A 80 -3.50 23.08 10.32
N GLU A 81 -3.73 24.05 11.20
CA GLU A 81 -5.04 24.68 11.36
C GLU A 81 -5.48 25.39 10.07
N HIS A 82 -6.68 25.05 9.60
CA HIS A 82 -7.26 25.64 8.40
C HIS A 82 -8.79 25.62 8.49
N GLU A 83 -9.45 26.71 8.12
CA GLU A 83 -10.90 26.88 8.35
C GLU A 83 -11.78 25.96 7.49
N LYS A 84 -11.38 25.73 6.24
CA LYS A 84 -12.22 25.06 5.21
C LYS A 84 -11.74 23.67 4.79
N ILE A 85 -10.53 23.28 5.19
CA ILE A 85 -9.87 22.06 4.72
C ILE A 85 -9.77 21.11 5.91
N LYS A 86 -9.93 19.81 5.65
CA LYS A 86 -9.84 18.80 6.69
C LYS A 86 -8.44 18.78 7.31
N VAL A 87 -8.36 19.00 8.61
CA VAL A 87 -7.13 18.86 9.39
C VAL A 87 -6.98 17.42 9.88
N CYS A 88 -5.87 16.77 9.58
CA CYS A 88 -5.55 15.42 10.01
C CYS A 88 -4.04 15.20 10.02
N ASP A 89 -3.54 14.60 11.11
CA ASP A 89 -2.13 14.20 11.22
C ASP A 89 -1.78 13.02 10.31
N GLU A 90 -2.77 12.38 9.69
CA GLU A 90 -2.59 11.22 8.82
C GLU A 90 -3.03 11.54 7.38
N ILE A 91 -2.07 11.61 6.46
CA ILE A 91 -2.31 11.93 5.05
C ILE A 91 -2.28 10.65 4.21
N THR A 92 -3.24 10.47 3.31
CA THR A 92 -3.28 9.34 2.38
C THR A 92 -2.84 9.80 0.99
N PHE A 93 -1.84 9.12 0.41
CA PHE A 93 -1.33 9.41 -0.93
C PHE A 93 -0.86 8.11 -1.60
N LEU A 94 -1.29 7.87 -2.85
CA LEU A 94 -0.91 6.72 -3.67
C LEU A 94 -1.06 5.34 -3.01
N GLY A 95 -2.11 5.15 -2.21
CA GLY A 95 -2.38 3.89 -1.52
C GLY A 95 -1.55 3.68 -0.23
N TYR A 96 -0.81 4.70 0.19
CA TYR A 96 -0.12 4.74 1.48
C TYR A 96 -0.72 5.80 2.39
N LYS A 97 -0.46 5.65 3.68
CA LYS A 97 -0.86 6.54 4.75
C LYS A 97 0.38 6.96 5.53
N TYR A 98 0.55 8.26 5.69
CA TYR A 98 1.71 8.90 6.29
C TYR A 98 1.29 9.58 7.58
N GLU A 99 1.91 9.20 8.69
CA GLU A 99 1.80 9.92 9.95
C GLU A 99 2.72 11.14 9.89
N THR A 100 2.18 12.34 9.91
CA THR A 100 2.94 13.57 9.63
C THR A 100 3.92 13.94 10.75
N LYS A 101 3.69 13.47 11.97
CA LYS A 101 4.58 13.72 13.11
C LYS A 101 5.80 12.81 13.13
N THR A 102 5.62 11.54 12.75
CA THR A 102 6.68 10.52 12.83
C THR A 102 7.24 10.12 11.46
N LEU A 103 6.59 10.55 10.38
CA LEU A 103 6.81 10.13 9.00
C LEU A 103 6.70 8.60 8.79
N GLN A 104 6.05 7.91 9.73
CA GLN A 104 5.78 6.49 9.61
C GLN A 104 4.80 6.23 8.47
N VAL A 105 5.10 5.18 7.70
CA VAL A 105 4.36 4.81 6.51
C VAL A 105 3.57 3.54 6.75
N SER A 106 2.31 3.57 6.38
CA SER A 106 1.41 2.42 6.43
C SER A 106 0.58 2.26 5.16
N ARG A 107 -0.09 1.11 5.03
CA ARG A 107 -1.03 0.87 3.93
C ARG A 107 -2.28 1.72 4.14
N ALA A 108 -2.79 2.32 3.07
CA ALA A 108 -4.07 3.02 3.13
C ALA A 108 -5.22 2.06 3.49
N SER A 109 -6.27 2.62 4.11
CA SER A 109 -7.39 1.84 4.65
C SER A 109 -8.20 1.10 3.58
N ASN A 110 -8.20 1.61 2.35
CA ASN A 110 -8.87 1.01 1.20
C ASN A 110 -8.33 -0.39 0.82
N VAL A 111 -7.12 -0.73 1.26
CA VAL A 111 -6.58 -2.09 1.12
C VAL A 111 -7.45 -3.12 1.87
N TYR A 112 -8.09 -2.69 2.97
CA TYR A 112 -8.92 -3.53 3.83
C TYR A 112 -10.40 -3.58 3.44
N THR A 113 -10.86 -2.71 2.53
CA THR A 113 -12.27 -2.60 2.17
C THR A 113 -12.62 -3.35 0.88
N GLY A 114 -13.89 -3.73 0.72
CA GLY A 114 -14.40 -4.46 -0.45
C GLY A 114 -14.24 -5.98 -0.37
N GLN A 115 -14.90 -6.69 -1.28
CA GLN A 115 -14.86 -8.16 -1.32
C GLN A 115 -13.59 -8.65 -2.03
N MET A 116 -12.89 -9.61 -1.42
CA MET A 116 -11.61 -10.12 -1.95
C MET A 116 -11.76 -10.80 -3.32
N CYS A 117 -12.92 -11.41 -3.62
CA CYS A 117 -13.18 -12.07 -4.91
C CYS A 117 -13.02 -11.13 -6.11
N TYR A 118 -13.44 -9.85 -5.99
CA TYR A 118 -13.27 -8.84 -7.05
C TYR A 118 -11.82 -8.37 -7.21
N LYS A 119 -10.94 -8.68 -6.25
CA LYS A 119 -9.52 -8.34 -6.29
C LYS A 119 -8.66 -9.48 -6.87
N ILE A 120 -9.28 -10.58 -7.30
CA ILE A 120 -8.59 -11.76 -7.84
C ILE A 120 -8.96 -11.93 -9.31
N ALA A 121 -7.97 -11.78 -10.18
CA ALA A 121 -8.11 -12.11 -11.60
C ALA A 121 -7.95 -13.62 -11.81
N PHE A 122 -9.05 -14.30 -12.10
CA PHE A 122 -9.03 -15.69 -12.55
C PHE A 122 -8.67 -15.70 -14.04
N SER A 123 -7.57 -16.36 -14.39
CA SER A 123 -7.08 -16.50 -15.76
C SER A 123 -7.09 -17.97 -16.17
N SER A 124 -6.91 -18.25 -17.46
CA SER A 124 -6.84 -19.62 -18.04
C SER A 124 -5.78 -20.53 -17.40
N ALA A 125 -4.84 -19.99 -16.64
CA ALA A 125 -3.87 -20.74 -15.82
C ALA A 125 -4.52 -21.57 -14.68
N LEU A 126 -5.86 -21.63 -14.62
CA LEU A 126 -6.63 -22.43 -13.67
C LEU A 126 -6.47 -23.95 -13.88
N GLU A 127 -5.99 -24.38 -15.06
CA GLU A 127 -5.71 -25.80 -15.38
C GLU A 127 -4.77 -26.48 -14.37
N ASN A 128 -3.91 -25.71 -13.67
CA ASN A 128 -3.15 -26.19 -12.53
C ASN A 128 -3.38 -25.31 -11.30
N LEU A 129 -4.34 -25.71 -10.47
CA LEU A 129 -4.73 -24.96 -9.27
C LEU A 129 -3.55 -24.74 -8.30
N THR A 130 -2.66 -25.72 -8.13
CA THR A 130 -1.47 -25.57 -7.27
C THR A 130 -0.58 -24.41 -7.74
N LYS A 131 -0.26 -24.36 -9.04
CA LYS A 131 0.56 -23.30 -9.63
C LYS A 131 -0.16 -21.96 -9.64
N PHE A 132 -1.47 -21.96 -9.90
CA PHE A 132 -2.30 -20.76 -9.81
C PHE A 132 -2.25 -20.16 -8.40
N MET A 133 -2.46 -20.99 -7.37
CA MET A 133 -2.44 -20.59 -5.97
C MET A 133 -1.08 -20.04 -5.54
N GLU A 134 0.02 -20.72 -5.89
CA GLU A 134 1.37 -20.25 -5.58
C GLU A 134 1.67 -18.88 -6.19
N ASN A 135 1.26 -18.65 -7.43
CA ASN A 135 1.49 -17.38 -8.13
C ASN A 135 0.60 -16.25 -7.59
N ARG A 136 -0.69 -16.52 -7.34
CA ARG A 136 -1.68 -15.50 -6.96
C ARG A 136 -1.60 -15.11 -5.48
N ILE A 137 -1.23 -16.05 -4.62
CA ILE A 137 -1.23 -15.86 -3.17
C ILE A 137 0.18 -15.58 -2.64
N GLY A 138 1.20 -16.10 -3.33
CA GLY A 138 2.60 -15.99 -2.91
C GLY A 138 3.28 -14.66 -3.21
N GLN A 139 2.71 -13.76 -4.04
CA GLN A 139 3.29 -12.43 -4.32
C GLN A 139 2.39 -11.53 -5.20
N SER A 140 1.58 -12.08 -6.12
CA SER A 140 0.78 -11.26 -7.04
C SER A 140 -0.23 -10.37 -6.31
N GLY A 141 -0.07 -9.05 -6.45
CA GLY A 141 -0.94 -8.06 -5.83
C GLY A 141 -0.87 -8.03 -4.29
N ILE A 142 0.23 -8.51 -3.69
CA ILE A 142 0.54 -8.26 -2.27
C ILE A 142 1.82 -7.42 -2.25
N GLN A 143 1.69 -6.14 -1.89
CA GLN A 143 2.83 -5.22 -1.90
C GLN A 143 3.78 -5.53 -0.73
N ILE A 144 4.94 -6.09 -1.09
CA ILE A 144 6.15 -6.20 -0.27
C ILE A 144 7.19 -5.31 -0.94
N ASN A 145 7.29 -4.07 -0.47
CA ASN A 145 8.18 -3.06 -1.05
C ASN A 145 8.95 -2.30 0.04
N SER A 146 9.99 -1.59 -0.39
CA SER A 146 10.85 -0.77 0.46
C SER A 146 10.17 0.46 1.05
N HIS A 147 8.93 0.77 0.66
CA HIS A 147 8.18 1.91 1.21
C HIS A 147 7.44 1.53 2.50
N ILE A 148 7.04 0.26 2.62
CA ILE A 148 6.34 -0.27 3.80
C ILE A 148 7.33 -0.98 4.73
N PHE A 149 8.22 -1.79 4.16
CA PHE A 149 9.14 -2.65 4.90
C PHE A 149 10.50 -1.97 5.02
N ASN A 150 10.57 -0.96 5.88
CA ASN A 150 11.73 -0.06 6.00
C ASN A 150 11.95 0.47 7.42
N PHE A 151 13.07 0.11 8.04
CA PHE A 151 13.43 0.52 9.40
C PHE A 151 14.04 1.93 9.50
N PHE A 152 14.27 2.64 8.39
CA PHE A 152 14.73 4.04 8.45
C PHE A 152 13.65 4.99 8.98
N TYR A 153 12.37 4.67 8.78
CA TYR A 153 11.26 5.50 9.24
C TYR A 153 10.09 4.72 9.86
N ASN A 154 10.03 3.38 9.75
CA ASN A 154 9.05 2.60 10.51
C ASN A 154 9.66 1.94 11.74
N SER A 155 8.91 1.99 12.85
CA SER A 155 9.24 1.24 14.05
C SER A 155 9.08 -0.26 13.83
N GLU A 156 9.77 -1.06 14.64
CA GLU A 156 9.65 -2.52 14.58
C GLU A 156 8.21 -3.01 14.79
N GLU A 157 7.46 -2.36 15.69
CA GLU A 157 6.04 -2.67 15.91
C GLU A 157 5.22 -2.51 14.62
N ILE A 158 5.43 -1.42 13.88
CA ILE A 158 4.76 -1.16 12.61
C ILE A 158 5.17 -2.19 11.56
N ILE A 159 6.45 -2.56 11.52
CA ILE A 159 6.93 -3.63 10.63
C ILE A 159 6.23 -4.95 10.94
N TRP A 160 6.12 -5.37 12.20
CA TRP A 160 5.39 -6.59 12.57
C TRP A 160 3.91 -6.52 12.20
N LYS A 161 3.26 -5.36 12.36
CA LYS A 161 1.89 -5.12 11.90
C LYS A 161 1.78 -5.30 10.38
N HIS A 162 2.74 -4.78 9.62
CA HIS A 162 2.80 -4.93 8.16
C HIS A 162 3.03 -6.37 7.72
N ILE A 163 3.89 -7.11 8.43
CA ILE A 163 4.12 -8.54 8.23
C ILE A 163 2.80 -9.30 8.44
N PHE A 164 2.13 -9.06 9.57
CA PHE A 164 0.86 -9.73 9.87
C PHE A 164 -0.23 -9.39 8.84
N THR A 165 -0.39 -8.12 8.48
CA THR A 165 -1.33 -7.70 7.44
C THR A 165 -1.05 -8.38 6.09
N THR A 166 0.22 -8.55 5.72
CA THR A 166 0.63 -9.24 4.49
C THR A 166 0.16 -10.70 4.51
N PHE A 167 0.31 -11.39 5.64
CA PHE A 167 -0.23 -12.73 5.81
C PHE A 167 -1.75 -12.77 5.82
N CYS A 168 -2.44 -11.78 6.38
CA CYS A 168 -3.90 -11.70 6.32
C CYS A 168 -4.42 -11.51 4.90
N LEU A 169 -3.77 -10.68 4.08
CA LEU A 169 -4.13 -10.50 2.66
C LEU A 169 -3.93 -11.80 1.88
N SER A 170 -2.82 -12.48 2.13
CA SER A 170 -2.52 -13.81 1.56
C SER A 170 -3.54 -14.86 1.98
N ALA A 171 -3.81 -15.00 3.27
CA ALA A 171 -4.80 -15.91 3.83
C ALA A 171 -6.21 -15.65 3.29
N ASN A 172 -6.62 -14.39 3.20
CA ASN A 172 -7.94 -14.03 2.68
C ASN A 172 -8.06 -14.40 1.19
N LYS A 173 -7.04 -14.15 0.37
CA LYS A 173 -6.99 -14.63 -1.03
C LYS A 173 -7.07 -16.16 -1.09
N PHE A 174 -6.31 -16.86 -0.24
CA PHE A 174 -6.34 -18.32 -0.16
C PHE A 174 -7.74 -18.85 0.14
N CYS A 175 -8.36 -18.39 1.23
CA CYS A 175 -9.71 -18.81 1.63
C CYS A 175 -10.74 -18.46 0.56
N THR A 176 -10.62 -17.29 -0.07
CA THR A 176 -11.53 -16.87 -1.15
C THR A 176 -11.43 -17.80 -2.36
N ILE A 177 -10.22 -18.09 -2.83
CA ILE A 177 -10.04 -19.00 -3.98
C ILE A 177 -10.54 -20.40 -3.65
N MET A 178 -10.26 -20.89 -2.43
CA MET A 178 -10.76 -22.19 -1.99
C MET A 178 -12.27 -22.26 -1.93
N ALA A 179 -12.92 -21.27 -1.33
CA ALA A 179 -14.37 -21.24 -1.22
C ALA A 179 -15.06 -21.22 -2.59
N VAL A 180 -14.40 -20.64 -3.61
CA VAL A 180 -14.91 -20.55 -4.97
C VAL A 180 -14.65 -21.82 -5.79
N LEU A 181 -13.45 -22.42 -5.67
CA LEU A 181 -13.00 -23.47 -6.59
C LEU A 181 -13.01 -24.89 -6.02
N CYS A 182 -13.07 -25.06 -4.70
CA CYS A 182 -12.90 -26.37 -4.06
C CYS A 182 -14.10 -26.74 -3.18
N GLU A 183 -14.37 -28.03 -3.08
CA GLU A 183 -15.20 -28.60 -2.02
C GLU A 183 -14.40 -28.79 -0.72
N GLN A 184 -15.09 -28.83 0.43
CA GLN A 184 -14.43 -28.81 1.75
C GLN A 184 -13.39 -29.92 1.95
N GLU A 185 -13.65 -31.12 1.43
CA GLU A 185 -12.74 -32.27 1.55
C GLU A 185 -11.42 -32.05 0.80
N GLU A 186 -11.44 -31.34 -0.32
CA GLU A 186 -10.28 -31.09 -1.16
C GLU A 186 -9.39 -29.95 -0.63
N MET A 187 -9.98 -28.99 0.09
CA MET A 187 -9.26 -27.82 0.62
C MET A 187 -8.09 -28.20 1.53
N ARG A 188 -8.24 -29.29 2.30
CA ARG A 188 -7.19 -29.78 3.22
C ARG A 188 -5.89 -30.17 2.50
N ARG A 189 -5.98 -30.65 1.25
CA ARG A 189 -4.80 -31.04 0.45
C ARG A 189 -3.87 -29.86 0.18
N TYR A 190 -4.43 -28.66 0.08
CA TYR A 190 -3.71 -27.44 -0.22
C TYR A 190 -3.28 -26.65 1.02
N PHE A 191 -3.66 -27.08 2.22
CA PHE A 191 -3.11 -26.50 3.46
C PHE A 191 -1.58 -26.59 3.48
N ASN A 192 -1.04 -27.73 3.02
CA ASN A 192 0.41 -27.92 2.89
C ASN A 192 1.04 -26.97 1.88
N LEU A 193 0.33 -26.63 0.80
CA LEU A 193 0.79 -25.65 -0.19
C LEU A 193 0.93 -24.27 0.47
N TYR A 194 -0.07 -23.82 1.22
CA TYR A 194 -0.02 -22.55 1.93
C TYR A 194 1.16 -22.53 2.91
N LYS A 195 1.25 -23.55 3.78
CA LYS A 195 2.26 -23.65 4.84
C LYS A 195 3.69 -23.73 4.30
N LYS A 196 3.95 -24.55 3.26
CA LYS A 196 5.31 -24.87 2.82
C LYS A 196 5.81 -24.03 1.64
N ARG A 197 4.91 -23.49 0.81
CA ARG A 197 5.31 -22.69 -0.37
C ARG A 197 4.97 -21.22 -0.16
N VAL A 198 3.71 -20.90 0.08
CA VAL A 198 3.24 -19.50 0.18
C VAL A 198 3.88 -18.78 1.36
N THR A 199 3.82 -19.36 2.57
CA THR A 199 4.40 -18.74 3.76
C THR A 199 5.90 -18.51 3.59
N VAL A 200 6.64 -19.51 3.10
CA VAL A 200 8.09 -19.44 2.91
C VAL A 200 8.46 -18.34 1.91
N LYS A 201 7.76 -18.30 0.76
CA LYS A 201 7.99 -17.29 -0.28
C LYS A 201 7.77 -15.88 0.24
N LEU A 202 6.64 -15.63 0.92
CA LEU A 202 6.34 -14.31 1.49
C LEU A 202 7.34 -13.92 2.59
N SER A 203 7.68 -14.84 3.48
CA SER A 203 8.70 -14.62 4.51
C SER A 203 10.03 -14.21 3.92
N ASN A 204 10.53 -14.95 2.92
CA ASN A 204 11.81 -14.65 2.29
C ASN A 204 11.78 -13.26 1.63
N SER A 205 10.72 -12.92 0.89
CA SER A 205 10.60 -11.59 0.26
C SER A 205 10.54 -10.45 1.27
N ILE A 206 9.84 -10.64 2.39
CA ILE A 206 9.80 -9.65 3.48
C ILE A 206 11.20 -9.46 4.06
N ILE A 207 11.87 -10.57 4.42
CA ILE A 207 13.20 -10.54 5.03
C ILE A 207 14.21 -9.89 4.09
N GLU A 208 14.24 -10.29 2.81
CA GLU A 208 15.10 -9.69 1.80
C GLU A 208 14.87 -8.19 1.65
N THR A 209 13.62 -7.74 1.71
CA THR A 209 13.28 -6.31 1.65
C THR A 209 13.75 -5.58 2.90
N LEU A 210 13.50 -6.13 4.09
CA LEU A 210 13.91 -5.50 5.36
C LEU A 210 15.42 -5.43 5.52
N ILE A 211 16.16 -6.46 5.12
CA ILE A 211 17.63 -6.47 5.17
C ILE A 211 18.21 -5.35 4.31
N LYS A 212 17.61 -5.06 3.16
CA LYS A 212 18.02 -3.96 2.27
C LYS A 212 17.63 -2.57 2.78
N ASN A 213 16.64 -2.48 3.68
CA ASN A 213 16.03 -1.23 4.12
C ASN A 213 16.09 -1.10 5.64
N LYS A 214 17.31 -1.14 6.19
CA LYS A 214 17.56 -0.92 7.61
C LYS A 214 18.85 -0.12 7.84
N PRO A 215 18.94 0.64 8.96
CA PRO A 215 20.23 1.17 9.40
C PRO A 215 21.26 0.06 9.61
N ALA A 216 22.54 0.38 9.40
CA ALA A 216 23.63 -0.59 9.52
C ALA A 216 23.66 -1.22 10.93
N GLU A 217 23.50 -0.39 11.96
CA GLU A 217 23.55 -0.76 13.37
C GLU A 217 22.24 -1.38 13.89
N PHE A 218 21.15 -1.29 13.13
CA PHE A 218 19.87 -1.82 13.57
C PHE A 218 19.84 -3.36 13.50
N MET A 219 19.55 -4.00 14.63
CA MET A 219 19.38 -5.45 14.73
C MET A 219 17.90 -5.81 14.80
N PHE A 220 17.36 -6.32 13.69
CA PHE A 220 16.01 -6.87 13.68
C PHE A 220 16.04 -8.31 14.21
N MET A 221 15.52 -8.53 15.42
CA MET A 221 15.49 -9.87 16.02
C MET A 221 14.26 -10.64 15.55
N TYR A 222 14.49 -11.67 14.74
CA TYR A 222 13.42 -12.57 14.30
C TYR A 222 13.89 -14.02 14.24
N CYS A 223 12.94 -14.94 14.28
CA CYS A 223 13.16 -16.32 13.90
C CYS A 223 12.05 -16.77 12.94
N ILE A 224 12.29 -17.86 12.21
CA ILE A 224 11.31 -18.41 11.28
C ILE A 224 9.98 -18.77 11.98
N ASN A 225 10.02 -19.09 13.27
CA ASN A 225 8.83 -19.43 14.04
C ASN A 225 7.90 -18.23 14.25
N HIS A 226 8.43 -16.99 14.33
CA HIS A 226 7.60 -15.78 14.36
C HIS A 226 6.75 -15.67 13.09
N PHE A 227 7.37 -15.81 11.92
CA PHE A 227 6.66 -15.77 10.64
C PHE A 227 5.67 -16.92 10.48
N ARG A 228 6.04 -18.14 10.89
CA ARG A 228 5.14 -19.31 10.85
C ARG A 228 3.92 -19.10 11.75
N TYR A 229 4.12 -18.58 12.96
CA TYR A 229 3.05 -18.27 13.89
C TYR A 229 2.10 -17.20 13.31
N LEU A 230 2.64 -16.08 12.83
CA LEU A 230 1.83 -15.01 12.25
C LEU A 230 1.07 -15.48 11.00
N SER A 231 1.72 -16.24 10.13
CA SER A 231 1.09 -16.80 8.93
C SER A 231 -0.05 -17.76 9.29
N PHE A 232 0.13 -18.61 10.31
CA PHE A 232 -0.90 -19.52 10.78
C PHE A 232 -2.06 -18.78 11.44
N LYS A 233 -1.75 -17.81 12.32
CA LYS A 233 -2.74 -16.96 12.98
C LYS A 233 -3.60 -16.20 11.97
N ALA A 234 -2.98 -15.62 10.95
CA ALA A 234 -3.69 -14.95 9.85
C ALA A 234 -4.63 -15.91 9.12
N LEU A 235 -4.16 -17.11 8.76
CA LEU A 235 -4.98 -18.13 8.10
C LEU A 235 -6.17 -18.55 8.96
N TYR A 236 -5.93 -18.85 10.24
CA TYR A 236 -6.97 -19.23 11.19
C TYR A 236 -8.07 -18.17 11.28
N LEU A 237 -7.70 -16.89 11.41
CA LEU A 237 -8.65 -15.78 11.50
C LEU A 237 -9.45 -15.59 10.21
N CYS A 238 -8.82 -15.72 9.04
CA CYS A 238 -9.50 -15.63 7.74
C CYS A 238 -10.42 -16.84 7.48
N ALA A 239 -9.97 -18.05 7.82
CA ALA A 239 -10.73 -19.28 7.67
C ALA A 239 -12.02 -19.25 8.51
N ARG A 240 -11.95 -18.78 9.76
CA ARG A 240 -13.14 -18.61 10.62
C ARG A 240 -14.18 -17.65 10.07
N LYS A 241 -13.76 -16.66 9.28
CA LYS A 241 -14.65 -15.69 8.64
C LYS A 241 -15.16 -16.13 7.26
N THR A 242 -14.69 -17.27 6.76
CA THR A 242 -15.06 -17.81 5.44
C THR A 242 -15.77 -19.15 5.65
N PRO A 243 -17.11 -19.24 5.53
CA PRO A 243 -17.88 -20.41 5.98
C PRO A 243 -17.36 -21.77 5.47
N LYS A 244 -16.99 -21.85 4.18
CA LYS A 244 -16.44 -23.09 3.57
C LYS A 244 -15.03 -23.46 4.06
N CYS A 245 -14.28 -22.53 4.63
CA CYS A 245 -12.90 -22.76 5.08
C CYS A 245 -12.80 -22.99 6.59
N SER A 246 -13.90 -22.99 7.34
CA SER A 246 -13.90 -23.11 8.80
C SER A 246 -13.19 -24.38 9.31
N GLY A 247 -13.28 -25.49 8.56
CA GLY A 247 -12.60 -26.76 8.86
C GLY A 247 -11.21 -26.95 8.22
N LEU A 248 -10.65 -25.90 7.61
CA LEU A 248 -9.32 -25.93 6.97
C LEU A 248 -8.18 -25.94 8.00
N VAL A 249 -8.38 -25.22 9.10
CA VAL A 249 -7.41 -25.07 10.17
C VAL A 249 -7.96 -25.76 11.42
N PRO A 250 -7.16 -26.57 12.14
CA PRO A 250 -7.58 -27.21 13.38
C PRO A 250 -8.08 -26.21 14.44
#